data_AF-A0AAV8WDW8-F1
#
_entry.id   AF-A0AAV8WDW8-F1
#
_cell.length_a   1.000
_cell.length_b   1.000
_cell.length_c   1.000
_cell.angle_alpha   90.00
_cell.angle_beta   90.00
_cell.angle_gamma   90.00
#
_symmetry.space_group_name_H-M   'P 1'
#
loop_
_entity.id
_entity.type
_entity.pdbx_description
1 polymer ?
#
loop_
_entity_poly.entity_id
_entity_poly.type
_entity_poly.pdbx_seq_one_letter_code
_entity_poly.pdbx_strand_id
1 'polypeptide(L)'
;MCLQTWMLLLWALSLSDLGLGIVPQDTATVNDSHEEGSIRQNDKYPNPAYPYLPVHGNNIYPDERDRFTHRCSVRLENALEQIRRRQVAKQRTLDLQGFSLHQQLRSAPYDMYVTDMRVRLPSSNSWVRVDKCRFNPRNSSLDTRLLFSDLTISGRVNLFNDLDLQREPISPDPEESCNMILRLRKAGIGFHTEPIRLERGQFNVRTDSHFVEPGFISVYAYGCEPRNQRRRSFRVEDDEELSREMEDIFLKGIRSLLTTYMQKELQPAIKETLMRNMGYTVSYG
;
A
#
# COMPACT_ATOMS: atom_id res chain seq x y z
N MET A 1 25.41 -22.01 -36.62
CA MET A 1 24.44 -23.09 -36.32
C MET A 1 23.72 -22.90 -34.97
N CYS A 2 23.50 -21.67 -34.48
CA CYS A 2 22.77 -21.42 -33.21
C CYS A 2 21.38 -20.79 -33.38
N LEU A 3 21.01 -20.36 -34.60
CA LEU A 3 19.70 -19.73 -34.85
C LEU A 3 18.58 -20.76 -35.11
N GLN A 4 18.94 -21.96 -35.56
CA GLN A 4 17.96 -22.99 -35.93
C GLN A 4 17.37 -23.72 -34.71
N THR A 5 18.12 -23.80 -33.61
CA THR A 5 17.67 -24.41 -32.34
C THR A 5 16.74 -23.49 -31.54
N TRP A 6 16.81 -22.17 -31.72
CA TRP A 6 15.95 -21.22 -31.00
C TRP A 6 14.54 -21.11 -31.60
N MET A 7 14.41 -21.25 -32.92
CA MET A 7 13.10 -21.25 -33.61
C MET A 7 12.26 -22.49 -33.28
N LEU A 8 12.89 -23.65 -33.05
CA LEU A 8 12.18 -24.87 -32.65
C LEU A 8 11.62 -24.79 -31.22
N LEU A 9 12.29 -24.05 -30.33
CA LEU A 9 11.86 -23.88 -28.94
C LEU A 9 10.68 -22.89 -28.83
N LEU A 10 10.62 -21.89 -29.72
CA LEU A 10 9.48 -20.97 -29.83
C LEU A 10 8.25 -21.61 -30.48
N TRP A 11 8.43 -22.55 -31.40
CA TRP A 11 7.32 -23.33 -31.99
C TRP A 11 6.68 -24.31 -30.99
N ALA A 12 7.44 -24.85 -30.04
CA ALA A 12 6.93 -25.79 -29.04
C ALA A 12 6.04 -25.13 -27.96
N LEU A 13 6.18 -23.81 -27.74
CA LEU A 13 5.42 -23.09 -26.72
C LEU A 13 4.08 -22.50 -27.23
N SER A 14 3.80 -22.59 -28.55
CA SER A 14 2.57 -22.05 -29.14
C SER A 14 1.47 -23.09 -29.39
N LEU A 15 1.62 -24.34 -28.92
CA LEU A 15 0.65 -25.42 -29.15
C LEU A 15 -0.07 -25.94 -27.89
N SER A 16 -0.03 -25.20 -26.78
CA SER A 16 -0.72 -25.57 -25.54
C SER A 16 -1.93 -24.66 -25.27
N ASP A 17 -2.85 -24.55 -26.23
CA ASP A 17 -4.18 -24.02 -25.95
C ASP A 17 -5.21 -24.60 -26.92
N LEU A 18 -5.84 -25.71 -26.54
CA LEU A 18 -7.11 -26.17 -27.08
C LEU A 18 -7.70 -27.31 -26.23
N GLY A 19 -8.63 -26.92 -25.36
CA GLY A 19 -9.95 -27.53 -25.27
C GLY A 19 -10.10 -28.86 -24.52
N LEU A 20 -10.73 -28.80 -23.34
CA LEU A 20 -11.81 -29.72 -23.01
C LEU A 20 -12.78 -29.04 -22.05
N GLY A 21 -13.91 -28.59 -22.61
CA GLY A 21 -15.10 -28.22 -21.86
C GLY A 21 -15.86 -29.49 -21.46
N ILE A 22 -16.31 -29.55 -20.21
CA ILE A 22 -17.28 -30.53 -19.75
C ILE A 22 -18.50 -29.75 -19.24
N VAL A 23 -19.60 -30.02 -19.91
CA VAL A 23 -20.99 -29.60 -19.64
C VAL A 23 -21.50 -30.32 -18.39
N PRO A 24 -22.32 -29.68 -17.53
CA PRO A 24 -23.32 -30.40 -16.77
C PRO A 24 -24.71 -30.13 -17.36
N GLN A 25 -25.38 -31.22 -17.66
CA GLN A 25 -26.73 -31.30 -18.20
C GLN A 25 -27.72 -31.30 -17.03
N ASP A 26 -28.59 -30.30 -17.00
CA ASP A 26 -29.81 -30.33 -16.18
C ASP A 26 -30.86 -31.22 -16.86
N THR A 27 -31.52 -32.08 -16.09
CA THR A 27 -32.98 -32.29 -16.09
C THR A 27 -33.41 -33.19 -14.92
N ALA A 28 -34.21 -32.62 -14.00
CA ALA A 28 -35.51 -33.08 -13.44
C ALA A 28 -35.91 -34.57 -13.66
N THR A 29 -36.59 -35.30 -12.77
CA THR A 29 -37.52 -35.04 -11.64
C THR A 29 -37.88 -36.39 -10.96
N VAL A 30 -38.61 -36.34 -9.83
CA VAL A 30 -39.71 -37.26 -9.39
C VAL A 30 -39.55 -38.00 -8.03
N ASN A 31 -40.51 -37.69 -7.15
CA ASN A 31 -41.17 -38.41 -6.03
C ASN A 31 -40.45 -38.86 -4.75
N ASP A 32 -40.77 -38.14 -3.66
CA ASP A 32 -41.74 -38.52 -2.61
C ASP A 32 -41.81 -39.99 -2.15
N SER A 33 -41.45 -40.25 -0.89
CA SER A 33 -42.16 -41.18 0.01
C SER A 33 -41.64 -41.10 1.46
N HIS A 34 -42.60 -40.92 2.37
CA HIS A 34 -42.53 -41.20 3.80
C HIS A 34 -42.02 -42.62 4.11
N GLU A 35 -41.23 -42.80 5.19
CA GLU A 35 -41.48 -43.87 6.16
C GLU A 35 -40.77 -43.66 7.51
N GLU A 36 -41.50 -44.02 8.57
CA GLU A 36 -41.21 -43.93 9.99
C GLU A 36 -40.21 -44.97 10.51
N GLY A 37 -39.57 -44.64 11.64
CA GLY A 37 -39.32 -45.61 12.71
C GLY A 37 -37.92 -46.21 12.83
N SER A 38 -37.18 -45.83 13.89
CA SER A 38 -37.03 -46.72 15.05
C SER A 38 -36.11 -46.14 16.12
N ILE A 39 -36.62 -46.23 17.34
CA ILE A 39 -35.95 -46.00 18.62
C ILE A 39 -34.81 -47.01 18.76
N ARG A 40 -33.59 -46.55 19.10
CA ARG A 40 -32.60 -47.39 19.76
C ARG A 40 -32.00 -46.69 20.97
N GLN A 41 -32.27 -47.32 22.11
CA GLN A 41 -31.73 -47.08 23.44
C GLN A 41 -30.23 -47.37 23.50
N ASN A 42 -29.57 -46.56 24.34
CA ASN A 42 -28.37 -46.84 25.13
C ASN A 42 -27.07 -47.18 24.39
N ASP A 43 -26.07 -46.31 24.56
CA ASP A 43 -24.84 -46.74 25.21
C ASP A 43 -24.25 -45.62 26.08
N LYS A 44 -24.05 -45.99 27.36
CA LYS A 44 -23.35 -45.22 28.39
C LYS A 44 -21.86 -45.14 28.03
N TYR A 45 -21.37 -43.94 27.73
CA TYR A 45 -19.98 -43.55 28.00
C TYR A 45 -20.00 -42.16 28.67
N PRO A 46 -19.35 -41.96 29.83
CA PRO A 46 -19.27 -40.65 30.44
C PRO A 46 -18.30 -39.80 29.61
N ASN A 47 -18.83 -38.79 28.93
CA ASN A 47 -18.05 -37.74 28.29
C ASN A 47 -17.26 -36.97 29.38
N PRO A 48 -15.95 -36.70 29.21
CA PRO A 48 -15.24 -35.79 30.11
C PRO A 48 -15.88 -34.41 30.03
N ALA A 49 -16.13 -33.82 31.20
CA ALA A 49 -16.75 -32.51 31.35
C ALA A 49 -16.00 -31.45 30.54
N TYR A 50 -16.61 -30.99 29.45
CA TYR A 50 -16.21 -29.77 28.79
C TYR A 50 -16.55 -28.59 29.70
N PRO A 51 -15.64 -27.61 29.89
CA PRO A 51 -15.96 -26.43 30.68
C PRO A 51 -17.01 -25.60 29.95
N TYR A 52 -18.08 -25.26 30.68
CA TYR A 52 -19.16 -24.39 30.25
C TYR A 52 -18.64 -23.08 29.65
N LEU A 53 -19.03 -22.79 28.41
CA LEU A 53 -19.01 -21.42 27.87
C LEU A 53 -20.24 -20.68 28.41
N PRO A 54 -20.09 -19.53 29.10
CA PRO A 54 -21.22 -18.70 29.47
C PRO A 54 -21.80 -18.01 28.23
N VAL A 55 -23.08 -18.26 27.98
CA VAL A 55 -23.92 -17.54 27.03
C VAL A 55 -24.31 -16.19 27.64
N HIS A 56 -24.08 -15.13 26.88
CA HIS A 56 -24.56 -13.74 27.03
C HIS A 56 -24.11 -12.90 28.23
N GLY A 57 -23.20 -11.96 27.94
CA GLY A 57 -23.05 -10.71 28.67
C GLY A 57 -22.17 -9.75 27.87
N ASN A 58 -22.74 -8.66 27.35
CA ASN A 58 -22.05 -7.58 26.64
C ASN A 58 -21.16 -6.72 27.56
N ASN A 59 -20.39 -7.34 28.45
CA ASN A 59 -19.47 -6.64 29.35
C ASN A 59 -18.03 -7.03 28.99
N ILE A 60 -17.56 -6.50 27.85
CA ILE A 60 -16.13 -6.47 27.57
C ILE A 60 -15.52 -5.52 28.60
N TYR A 61 -14.87 -6.09 29.62
CA TYR A 61 -14.08 -5.33 30.58
C TYR A 61 -13.06 -4.45 29.83
N PRO A 62 -12.82 -3.19 30.24
CA PRO A 62 -11.84 -2.30 29.63
C PRO A 62 -10.45 -2.96 29.48
N ASP A 63 -10.09 -3.80 30.45
CA ASP A 63 -8.78 -4.44 30.60
C ASP A 63 -8.48 -5.49 29.50
N GLU A 64 -9.49 -6.21 28.99
CA GLU A 64 -9.28 -7.11 27.84
C GLU A 64 -9.11 -6.35 26.53
N ARG A 65 -9.84 -5.24 26.37
CA ARG A 65 -9.77 -4.38 25.17
C ARG A 65 -8.38 -3.79 24.98
N ASP A 66 -7.73 -3.39 26.07
CA ASP A 66 -6.36 -2.90 26.06
C ASP A 66 -5.36 -4.02 25.73
N ARG A 67 -5.53 -5.24 26.28
CA ARG A 67 -4.65 -6.38 25.92
C ARG A 67 -4.67 -6.71 24.42
N PHE A 68 -5.83 -6.67 23.75
CA PHE A 68 -5.89 -6.93 22.31
C PHE A 68 -5.35 -5.76 21.48
N THR A 69 -5.52 -4.52 21.96
CA THR A 69 -4.99 -3.31 21.33
C THR A 69 -3.46 -3.26 21.38
N HIS A 70 -2.86 -3.53 22.55
CA HIS A 70 -1.41 -3.57 22.73
C HIS A 70 -0.74 -4.68 21.91
N ARG A 71 -1.40 -5.83 21.73
CA ARG A 71 -0.84 -6.92 20.91
C ARG A 71 -0.77 -6.59 19.43
N CYS A 72 -1.71 -5.78 18.93
CA CYS A 72 -1.67 -5.33 17.54
C CYS A 72 -0.53 -4.33 17.30
N SER A 73 -0.42 -3.31 18.15
CA SER A 73 0.59 -2.25 17.97
C SER A 73 2.01 -2.82 17.94
N VAL A 74 2.31 -3.78 18.84
CA VAL A 74 3.63 -4.41 18.92
C VAL A 74 4.08 -5.07 17.61
N ARG A 75 3.18 -5.74 16.88
CA ARG A 75 3.56 -6.40 15.61
C ARG A 75 3.88 -5.38 14.51
N LEU A 76 3.06 -4.33 14.43
CA LEU A 76 3.26 -3.25 13.48
C LEU A 76 4.54 -2.47 13.82
N GLU A 77 4.80 -2.21 15.10
CA GLU A 77 6.04 -1.58 15.57
C GLU A 77 7.27 -2.43 15.24
N ASN A 78 7.20 -3.75 15.44
CA ASN A 78 8.27 -4.67 15.05
C ASN A 78 8.55 -4.65 13.54
N ALA A 79 7.50 -4.59 12.71
CA ALA A 79 7.64 -4.47 11.27
C ALA A 79 8.25 -3.12 10.85
N LEU A 80 7.82 -2.03 11.49
CA LEU A 80 8.39 -0.68 11.28
C LEU A 80 9.88 -0.64 11.66
N GLU A 81 10.28 -1.31 12.73
CA GLU A 81 11.68 -1.43 13.14
C GLU A 81 12.51 -2.26 12.13
N GLN A 82 11.93 -3.33 11.55
CA GLN A 82 12.58 -4.09 10.47
C GLN A 82 12.77 -3.24 9.20
N ILE A 83 11.78 -2.43 8.83
CA ILE A 83 11.92 -1.45 7.72
C ILE A 83 13.07 -0.49 8.04
N ARG A 84 13.09 0.09 9.24
CA ARG A 84 14.15 1.02 9.67
C ARG A 84 15.54 0.41 9.57
N ARG A 85 15.73 -0.81 10.10
CA ARG A 85 17.03 -1.51 10.06
C ARG A 85 17.52 -1.71 8.63
N ARG A 86 16.61 -2.10 7.71
CA ARG A 86 16.91 -2.22 6.28
C ARG A 86 17.34 -0.87 5.66
N GLN A 87 16.70 0.23 6.03
CA GLN A 87 17.00 1.57 5.50
C GLN A 87 18.28 2.18 6.10
N VAL A 88 18.55 1.96 7.39
CA VAL A 88 19.79 2.42 8.04
C VAL A 88 21.02 1.74 7.41
N ALA A 89 20.92 0.45 7.09
CA ALA A 89 21.98 -0.27 6.38
C ALA A 89 22.26 0.28 4.96
N LYS A 90 21.29 0.98 4.35
CA LYS A 90 21.34 1.43 2.95
C LYS A 90 21.60 2.93 2.74
N GLN A 91 21.80 3.74 3.81
CA GLN A 91 22.16 5.18 3.83
C GLN A 91 21.18 6.12 4.59
N ARG A 92 20.31 5.62 5.47
CA ARG A 92 19.37 6.45 6.30
C ARG A 92 18.39 7.31 5.48
N THR A 93 18.26 7.04 4.19
CA THR A 93 17.23 7.59 3.33
C THR A 93 16.31 6.46 2.92
N LEU A 94 15.00 6.69 3.00
CA LEU A 94 14.08 5.84 2.27
C LEU A 94 14.15 6.30 0.81
N ASP A 95 14.80 5.47 0.00
CA ASP A 95 14.92 5.73 -1.41
C ASP A 95 13.66 5.27 -2.14
N LEU A 96 13.02 6.19 -2.85
CA LEU A 96 11.90 5.90 -3.74
C LEU A 96 12.40 5.67 -5.17
N GLN A 97 13.67 5.26 -5.34
CA GLN A 97 14.27 4.79 -6.59
C GLN A 97 13.34 3.80 -7.31
N GLY A 98 12.92 4.15 -8.52
CA GLY A 98 11.95 3.41 -9.34
C GLY A 98 10.57 4.07 -9.43
N PHE A 99 10.31 5.10 -8.62
CA PHE A 99 9.14 5.95 -8.76
C PHE A 99 9.55 7.25 -9.47
N SER A 100 8.94 7.50 -10.63
CA SER A 100 8.94 8.80 -11.29
C SER A 100 7.51 9.32 -11.33
N LEU A 101 7.34 10.63 -11.15
CA LEU A 101 6.05 11.29 -11.35
C LEU A 101 6.09 11.97 -12.71
N HIS A 102 5.07 11.73 -13.53
CA HIS A 102 4.88 12.43 -14.79
C HIS A 102 3.48 13.04 -14.79
N GLN A 103 3.39 14.35 -15.05
CA GLN A 103 2.13 15.06 -15.09
C GLN A 103 2.24 16.29 -16.01
N GLN A 104 1.33 16.41 -16.96
CA GLN A 104 1.18 17.63 -17.76
C GLN A 104 0.60 18.75 -16.89
N LEU A 105 1.18 19.94 -17.00
CA LEU A 105 0.73 21.16 -16.33
C LEU A 105 -0.49 21.74 -17.05
N ARG A 106 -1.44 22.28 -16.29
CA ARG A 106 -2.65 22.93 -16.85
C ARG A 106 -2.44 24.42 -17.07
N SER A 107 -1.60 25.02 -16.23
CA SER A 107 -1.22 26.44 -16.31
C SER A 107 -0.30 26.76 -17.49
N ALA A 108 0.44 25.77 -18.00
CA ALA A 108 1.40 25.97 -19.08
C ALA A 108 1.59 24.71 -19.94
N PRO A 109 2.01 24.83 -21.21
CA PRO A 109 2.26 23.70 -22.12
C PRO A 109 3.61 23.02 -21.80
N TYR A 110 3.75 22.54 -20.58
CA TYR A 110 4.93 21.84 -20.09
C TYR A 110 4.53 20.54 -19.39
N ASP A 111 5.33 19.50 -19.62
CA ASP A 111 5.26 18.25 -18.88
C ASP A 111 6.24 18.26 -17.70
N MET A 112 5.74 17.97 -16.51
CA MET A 112 6.51 17.90 -15.28
C MET A 112 6.95 16.45 -15.02
N TYR A 113 8.26 16.26 -14.87
CA TYR A 113 8.87 14.98 -14.50
C TYR A 113 9.61 15.12 -13.17
N VAL A 114 9.26 14.29 -12.19
CA VAL A 114 9.94 14.24 -10.90
C VAL A 114 10.74 12.95 -10.78
N THR A 115 12.03 13.09 -10.50
CA THR A 115 12.99 12.01 -10.31
C THR A 115 13.75 12.17 -9.00
N ASP A 116 14.59 11.19 -8.66
CA ASP A 116 15.48 11.22 -7.48
C ASP A 116 14.76 11.53 -6.16
N MET A 117 13.52 11.04 -6.02
CA MET A 117 12.72 11.24 -4.81
C MET A 117 13.33 10.46 -3.63
N ARG A 118 13.73 11.20 -2.60
CA ARG A 118 14.36 10.66 -1.39
C ARG A 118 13.68 11.20 -0.16
N VAL A 119 13.33 10.30 0.75
CA VAL A 119 12.76 10.66 2.05
C VAL A 119 13.88 10.58 3.09
N ARG A 120 14.23 11.73 3.68
CA ARG A 120 15.17 11.78 4.80
C ARG A 120 14.45 11.35 6.07
N LEU A 121 14.91 10.26 6.66
CA LEU A 121 14.38 9.76 7.92
C LEU A 121 15.03 10.53 9.09
N PRO A 122 14.26 10.94 10.11
CA PRO A 122 14.84 11.55 11.30
C PRO A 122 15.77 10.56 12.01
N SER A 123 16.84 11.08 12.64
CA SER A 123 17.85 10.29 13.35
C SER A 123 17.32 9.63 14.64
N SER A 124 16.18 10.08 15.15
CA SER A 124 15.50 9.50 16.31
C SER A 124 14.96 8.09 16.01
N ASN A 125 14.92 7.24 17.03
CA ASN A 125 14.31 5.90 16.92
C ASN A 125 12.81 5.91 16.56
N SER A 126 12.12 7.05 16.72
CA SER A 126 10.66 7.19 16.54
C SER A 126 10.25 7.82 15.20
N TRP A 127 10.89 7.44 14.09
CA TRP A 127 10.58 7.99 12.76
C TRP A 127 9.10 7.80 12.36
N VAL A 128 8.50 6.68 12.74
CA VAL A 128 7.06 6.39 12.69
C VAL A 128 6.63 5.75 14.00
N ARG A 129 5.38 6.00 14.41
CA ARG A 129 4.72 5.30 15.51
C ARG A 129 3.32 4.84 15.11
N VAL A 130 2.84 3.79 15.77
CA VAL A 130 1.45 3.36 15.68
C VAL A 130 0.63 4.24 16.63
N ASP A 131 -0.22 5.10 16.07
CA ASP A 131 -1.11 5.98 16.83
C ASP A 131 -2.39 5.24 17.26
N LYS A 132 -2.91 4.40 16.36
CA LYS A 132 -4.11 3.61 16.61
C LYS A 132 -3.93 2.23 16.01
N CYS A 133 -4.31 1.21 16.76
CA CYS A 133 -4.69 -0.07 16.18
C CYS A 133 -5.93 -0.59 16.88
N ARG A 134 -6.96 -0.97 16.11
CA ARG A 134 -8.20 -1.51 16.66
C ARG A 134 -8.76 -2.60 15.76
N PHE A 135 -9.01 -3.75 16.35
CA PHE A 135 -9.79 -4.80 15.72
C PHE A 135 -11.29 -4.60 16.02
N ASN A 136 -12.12 -4.76 14.99
CA ASN A 136 -13.56 -4.77 15.09
C ASN A 136 -14.08 -6.19 14.83
N PRO A 137 -14.63 -6.89 15.84
CA PRO A 137 -15.09 -8.26 15.67
C PRO A 137 -16.34 -8.38 14.80
N ARG A 138 -17.13 -7.31 14.64
CA ARG A 138 -18.43 -7.37 13.93
C ARG A 138 -18.27 -7.64 12.44
N ASN A 139 -17.30 -6.99 11.81
CA ASN A 139 -16.97 -7.13 10.39
C ASN A 139 -15.61 -7.81 10.19
N SER A 140 -14.96 -8.27 11.28
CA SER A 140 -13.59 -8.78 11.25
C SER A 140 -12.62 -7.82 10.57
N SER A 141 -12.73 -6.50 10.85
CA SER A 141 -11.83 -5.51 10.26
C SER A 141 -10.75 -5.05 11.25
N LEU A 142 -9.62 -4.63 10.70
CA LEU A 142 -8.51 -4.03 11.44
C LEU A 142 -8.31 -2.59 10.97
N ASP A 143 -8.52 -1.63 11.86
CA ASP A 143 -8.21 -0.22 11.64
C ASP A 143 -6.87 0.11 12.27
N THR A 144 -5.93 0.63 11.48
CA THR A 144 -4.64 1.07 11.99
C THR A 144 -4.33 2.49 11.51
N ARG A 145 -3.59 3.24 12.32
CA ARG A 145 -3.11 4.58 11.98
C ARG A 145 -1.67 4.72 12.40
N LEU A 146 -0.86 5.14 11.46
CA LEU A 146 0.53 5.51 11.67
C LEU A 146 0.65 7.03 11.68
N LEU A 147 1.54 7.52 12.54
CA LEU A 147 1.96 8.90 12.54
C LEU A 147 3.46 8.98 12.33
N PHE A 148 3.85 9.79 11.36
CA PHE A 148 5.23 10.11 11.07
C PHE A 148 5.69 11.26 11.97
N SER A 149 6.95 11.20 12.37
CA SER A 149 7.69 12.39 12.80
C SER A 149 7.85 13.37 11.62
N ASP A 150 8.54 14.49 11.84
CA ASP A 150 8.86 15.44 10.76
C ASP A 150 9.57 14.72 9.60
N LEU A 151 8.95 14.71 8.43
CA LEU A 151 9.51 14.15 7.20
C LEU A 151 10.02 15.27 6.31
N THR A 152 11.18 15.05 5.69
CA THR A 152 11.70 15.90 4.62
C THR A 152 11.92 15.04 3.38
N ILE A 153 11.19 15.36 2.32
CA ILE A 153 11.26 14.67 1.03
C ILE A 153 11.91 15.64 0.05
N SER A 154 12.91 15.17 -0.68
CA SER A 154 13.56 15.92 -1.77
C SER A 154 13.34 15.18 -3.08
N GLY A 155 13.15 15.91 -4.17
CA GLY A 155 13.13 15.36 -5.52
C GLY A 155 13.68 16.37 -6.53
N ARG A 156 14.10 15.87 -7.69
CA ARG A 156 14.50 16.69 -8.84
C ARG A 156 13.33 16.79 -9.79
N VAL A 157 13.07 17.98 -10.32
CA VAL A 157 11.96 18.30 -11.20
C VAL A 157 12.50 18.85 -12.51
N ASN A 158 12.12 18.21 -13.60
CA ASN A 158 12.42 18.64 -14.96
C ASN A 158 11.12 19.03 -15.66
N LEU A 159 11.18 20.10 -16.43
CA LEU A 159 10.05 20.56 -17.24
C LEU A 159 10.41 20.41 -18.71
N PHE A 160 9.57 19.74 -19.48
CA PHE A 160 9.76 19.58 -20.92
C PHE A 160 8.65 20.28 -21.67
N ASN A 161 8.97 20.96 -22.76
CA ASN A 161 7.98 21.46 -23.70
C ASN A 161 7.67 20.38 -24.74
N ASP A 162 6.45 20.36 -25.29
CA ASP A 162 6.06 19.48 -26.41
C ASP A 162 7.02 19.56 -27.61
N LEU A 163 7.67 20.72 -27.82
CA LEU A 163 8.67 20.93 -28.86
C LEU A 163 10.02 20.23 -28.58
N ASP A 164 10.35 20.01 -27.31
CA ASP A 164 11.61 19.38 -26.88
C ASP A 164 11.50 17.84 -26.89
N LEU A 165 10.28 17.29 -26.79
CA LEU A 165 10.00 15.84 -26.85
C LEU A 165 10.12 15.24 -28.28
N GLN A 166 10.20 16.07 -29.32
CA GLN A 166 10.38 15.62 -30.71
C GLN A 166 11.84 15.43 -31.13
N ARG A 167 12.82 15.75 -30.26
CA ARG A 167 14.25 15.50 -30.50
C ARG A 167 14.67 14.24 -29.75
N GLU A 168 15.56 13.45 -30.37
CA GLU A 168 16.18 12.27 -29.72
C GLU A 168 16.70 12.63 -28.31
N PRO A 169 16.64 11.69 -27.33
CA PRO A 169 16.83 11.99 -25.92
C PRO A 169 18.28 12.35 -25.65
N ILE A 170 18.63 13.62 -25.81
CA ILE A 170 19.82 14.19 -25.22
C ILE A 170 19.52 14.21 -23.73
N SER A 171 20.35 13.51 -22.95
CA SER A 171 20.32 13.46 -21.49
C SER A 171 19.76 14.75 -20.87
N PRO A 172 18.85 14.68 -19.88
CA PRO A 172 18.27 15.87 -19.27
C PRO A 172 19.41 16.78 -18.81
N ASP A 173 19.48 17.99 -19.37
CA ASP A 173 20.53 18.95 -19.06
C ASP A 173 20.39 19.29 -17.57
N PRO A 174 21.42 19.06 -16.72
CA PRO A 174 21.30 19.28 -15.28
C PRO A 174 20.98 20.75 -14.94
N GLU A 175 21.24 21.67 -15.85
CA GLU A 175 20.96 23.10 -15.76
C GLU A 175 19.46 23.44 -15.91
N GLU A 176 18.64 22.53 -16.46
CA GLU A 176 17.18 22.72 -16.62
C GLU A 176 16.38 22.06 -15.49
N SER A 177 17.07 21.48 -14.50
CA SER A 177 16.45 20.74 -13.41
C SER A 177 16.32 21.58 -12.14
N CYS A 178 15.11 21.65 -11.58
CA CYS A 178 14.88 22.28 -10.29
C CYS A 178 14.85 21.26 -9.16
N ASN A 179 15.37 21.60 -7.99
CA ASN A 179 15.22 20.75 -6.80
C ASN A 179 14.03 21.21 -5.97
N MET A 180 13.14 20.28 -5.63
CA MET A 180 12.01 20.54 -4.74
C MET A 180 12.18 19.81 -3.42
N ILE A 181 11.90 20.50 -2.33
CA ILE A 181 11.85 19.96 -0.98
C ILE A 181 10.44 20.14 -0.42
N LEU A 182 9.86 19.05 0.06
CA LEU A 182 8.61 19.01 0.80
C LEU A 182 8.90 18.63 2.25
N ARG A 183 8.46 19.45 3.19
CA ARG A 183 8.46 19.13 4.62
C ARG A 183 7.04 18.91 5.12
N LEU A 184 6.84 17.78 5.79
CA LEU A 184 5.56 17.38 6.37
C LEU A 184 5.73 17.23 7.88
N ARG A 185 4.84 17.82 8.68
CA ARG A 185 4.80 17.60 10.14
C ARG A 185 3.49 16.97 10.55
N LYS A 186 3.56 15.95 11.40
CA LYS A 186 2.40 15.17 11.86
C LYS A 186 1.61 14.53 10.70
N ALA A 187 2.28 14.19 9.60
CA ALA A 187 1.66 13.37 8.56
C ALA A 187 1.35 11.98 9.13
N GLY A 188 0.37 11.31 8.54
CA GLY A 188 0.06 9.94 8.90
C GLY A 188 -0.44 9.13 7.72
N ILE A 189 -0.57 7.82 7.92
CA ILE A 189 -1.28 6.93 6.99
C ILE A 189 -2.20 6.06 7.82
N GLY A 190 -3.46 6.00 7.40
CA GLY A 190 -4.43 5.05 7.93
C GLY A 190 -4.56 3.84 7.02
N PHE A 191 -4.75 2.67 7.62
CA PHE A 191 -5.09 1.44 6.92
C PHE A 191 -6.38 0.87 7.47
N HIS A 192 -7.24 0.45 6.55
CA HIS A 192 -8.42 -0.34 6.83
C HIS A 192 -8.26 -1.69 6.16
N THR A 193 -8.31 -2.77 6.95
CA THR A 193 -8.12 -4.12 6.44
C THR A 193 -9.29 -5.00 6.78
N GLU A 194 -9.79 -5.73 5.79
CA GLU A 194 -10.86 -6.70 5.92
C GLU A 194 -10.52 -8.01 5.19
N PRO A 195 -11.04 -9.16 5.64
CA PRO A 195 -10.80 -10.44 4.98
C PRO A 195 -11.57 -10.51 3.66
N ILE A 196 -10.92 -11.03 2.61
CA ILE A 196 -11.59 -11.42 1.37
C ILE A 196 -11.98 -12.89 1.56
N ARG A 197 -13.28 -13.18 1.56
CA ARG A 197 -13.76 -14.56 1.64
C ARG A 197 -13.37 -15.29 0.35
N LEU A 198 -12.41 -16.21 0.42
CA LEU A 198 -12.20 -17.21 -0.61
C LEU A 198 -12.61 -18.57 -0.06
N GLU A 199 -13.41 -19.29 -0.84
CA GLU A 199 -14.05 -20.56 -0.48
C GLU A 199 -13.08 -21.73 -0.29
N ARG A 200 -11.76 -21.54 -0.45
CA ARG A 200 -10.76 -22.63 -0.53
C ARG A 200 -9.56 -22.46 0.39
N GLY A 201 -9.78 -22.26 1.69
CA GLY A 201 -8.72 -22.32 2.72
C GLY A 201 -7.58 -21.29 2.61
N GLN A 202 -7.58 -20.44 1.58
CA GLN A 202 -6.64 -19.35 1.40
C GLN A 202 -7.19 -18.07 2.04
N PHE A 203 -6.46 -17.54 3.02
CA PHE A 203 -6.80 -16.29 3.66
C PHE A 203 -6.17 -15.12 2.90
N ASN A 204 -6.99 -14.38 2.16
CA ASN A 204 -6.60 -13.12 1.53
C ASN A 204 -7.23 -11.95 2.28
N VAL A 205 -6.53 -10.81 2.26
CA VAL A 205 -7.00 -9.58 2.90
C VAL A 205 -7.03 -8.46 1.89
N ARG A 206 -8.07 -7.64 1.96
CA ARG A 206 -8.13 -6.36 1.29
C ARG A 206 -7.63 -5.33 2.28
N THR A 207 -6.66 -4.52 1.88
CA THR A 207 -6.17 -3.39 2.67
C THR A 207 -6.33 -2.14 1.86
N ASP A 208 -7.18 -1.24 2.32
CA ASP A 208 -7.32 0.09 1.78
C ASP A 208 -6.47 1.05 2.63
N SER A 209 -5.71 1.93 1.98
CA SER A 209 -4.83 2.88 2.64
C SER A 209 -5.23 4.31 2.29
N HIS A 210 -5.06 5.23 3.23
CA HIS A 210 -5.33 6.64 3.01
C HIS A 210 -4.30 7.51 3.73
N PHE A 211 -3.92 8.60 3.08
CA PHE A 211 -3.02 9.59 3.66
C PHE A 211 -3.79 10.44 4.68
N VAL A 212 -3.22 10.64 5.86
CA VAL A 212 -3.75 11.52 6.91
C VAL A 212 -3.08 12.88 6.76
N GLU A 213 -3.90 13.93 6.65
CA GLU A 213 -3.40 15.28 6.43
C GLU A 213 -2.46 15.74 7.57
N PRO A 214 -1.29 16.30 7.22
CA PRO A 214 -0.35 16.82 8.18
C PRO A 214 -0.86 18.11 8.80
N GLY A 215 -0.41 18.41 10.02
CA GLY A 215 -0.68 19.69 10.66
C GLY A 215 0.13 20.85 10.07
N PHE A 216 1.15 20.57 9.26
CA PHE A 216 1.95 21.57 8.57
C PHE A 216 2.56 20.99 7.28
N ILE A 217 2.53 21.80 6.22
CA ILE A 217 3.12 21.52 4.92
C ILE A 217 3.96 22.73 4.52
N SER A 218 5.19 22.49 4.07
CA SER A 218 5.95 23.51 3.36
C SER A 218 6.63 22.89 2.15
N VAL A 219 6.42 23.50 0.99
CA VAL A 219 7.11 23.15 -0.25
C VAL A 219 8.05 24.30 -0.62
N TYR A 220 9.23 23.96 -1.11
CA TYR A 220 10.24 24.93 -1.54
C TYR A 220 10.97 24.40 -2.75
N ALA A 221 11.10 25.23 -3.78
CA ALA A 221 11.87 24.95 -4.98
C ALA A 221 13.17 25.78 -5.00
N TYR A 222 14.28 25.20 -5.45
CA TYR A 222 15.56 25.89 -5.58
C TYR A 222 16.45 25.32 -6.69
N GLY A 223 17.37 26.16 -7.15
CA GLY A 223 18.22 25.82 -8.30
C GLY A 223 17.44 25.76 -9.60
N CYS A 224 16.26 26.40 -9.68
CA CYS A 224 15.56 26.60 -10.94
C CYS A 224 16.25 27.79 -11.67
N GLU A 225 17.30 27.57 -12.46
CA GLU A 225 17.90 28.65 -13.25
C GLU A 225 17.08 28.90 -14.53
N PRO A 226 16.66 30.15 -14.80
CA PRO A 226 15.93 30.44 -16.01
C PRO A 226 16.89 30.45 -17.21
N ARG A 227 16.54 29.71 -18.27
CA ARG A 227 17.20 29.81 -19.57
C ARG A 227 17.19 31.27 -20.04
N ASN A 228 18.36 31.89 -20.11
CA ASN A 228 18.55 33.32 -20.36
C ASN A 228 18.09 33.85 -21.73
N GLN A 229 17.32 33.13 -22.56
CA GLN A 229 17.09 33.56 -23.95
C GLN A 229 15.68 33.41 -24.56
N ARG A 230 14.61 33.09 -23.81
CA ARG A 230 13.24 33.13 -24.39
C ARG A 230 12.12 33.67 -23.48
N ARG A 231 12.40 34.60 -22.57
CA ARG A 231 11.33 35.38 -21.91
C ARG A 231 10.85 36.54 -22.79
N ARG A 232 10.00 36.23 -23.78
CA ARG A 232 9.01 37.21 -24.27
C ARG A 232 7.69 36.90 -23.56
N SER A 233 7.33 37.78 -22.63
CA SER A 233 6.03 37.90 -21.94
C SER A 233 5.49 36.68 -21.19
N PHE A 234 6.11 36.31 -20.06
CA PHE A 234 5.33 35.70 -18.97
C PHE A 234 4.90 36.82 -18.02
N ARG A 235 3.60 36.93 -17.74
CA ARG A 235 3.13 37.85 -16.70
C ARG A 235 3.48 37.21 -15.35
N VAL A 236 3.79 38.04 -14.36
CA VAL A 236 4.15 37.60 -13.00
C VAL A 236 3.07 36.70 -12.37
N GLU A 237 1.80 36.88 -12.78
CA GLU A 237 0.67 36.05 -12.34
C GLU A 237 0.75 34.60 -12.86
N ASP A 238 1.26 34.40 -14.09
CA ASP A 238 1.39 33.07 -14.69
C ASP A 238 2.48 32.24 -13.98
N ASP A 239 3.54 32.89 -13.50
CA ASP A 239 4.62 32.26 -12.74
C ASP A 239 4.15 31.75 -11.36
N GLU A 240 3.22 32.48 -10.70
CA GLU A 240 2.67 32.06 -9.40
C GLU A 240 1.70 30.87 -9.54
N GLU A 241 0.82 30.89 -10.53
CA GLU A 241 -0.12 29.79 -10.79
C GLU A 241 0.64 28.51 -11.14
N LEU A 242 1.67 28.63 -11.98
CA LEU A 242 2.57 27.56 -12.35
C LEU A 242 3.29 26.96 -11.12
N SER A 243 3.85 27.80 -10.25
CA SER A 243 4.52 27.35 -9.03
C SER A 243 3.56 26.57 -8.11
N ARG A 244 2.35 27.10 -7.89
CA ARG A 244 1.34 26.42 -7.05
C ARG A 244 0.92 25.07 -7.63
N GLU A 245 0.76 24.99 -8.95
CA GLU A 245 0.44 23.73 -9.61
C GLU A 245 1.56 22.70 -9.46
N MET A 246 2.83 23.11 -9.62
CA MET A 246 3.97 22.22 -9.40
C MET A 246 4.02 21.71 -7.95
N GLU A 247 3.80 22.59 -6.97
CA GLU A 247 3.75 22.22 -5.55
C GLU A 247 2.64 21.20 -5.26
N ASP A 248 1.44 21.42 -5.82
CA ASP A 248 0.29 20.54 -5.65
C ASP A 248 0.53 19.16 -6.29
N ILE A 249 1.09 19.12 -7.49
CA ILE A 249 1.45 17.88 -8.19
C ILE A 249 2.49 17.11 -7.39
N PHE A 250 3.55 17.79 -6.94
CA PHE A 250 4.62 17.17 -6.14
C PHE A 250 4.06 16.59 -4.84
N LEU A 251 3.24 17.35 -4.12
CA LEU A 251 2.59 16.91 -2.89
C LEU A 251 1.66 15.71 -3.13
N LYS A 252 0.81 15.75 -4.17
CA LYS A 252 -0.10 14.66 -4.53
C LYS A 252 0.67 13.39 -4.90
N GLY A 253 1.73 13.52 -5.68
CA GLY A 253 2.62 12.43 -6.04
C GLY A 253 3.23 11.77 -4.79
N ILE A 254 3.84 12.56 -3.91
CA ILE A 254 4.45 12.04 -2.66
C ILE A 254 3.41 11.39 -1.75
N ARG A 255 2.22 11.97 -1.62
CA ARG A 255 1.12 11.38 -0.83
C ARG A 255 0.78 9.97 -1.33
N SER A 256 0.63 9.81 -2.65
CA SER A 256 0.37 8.52 -3.28
C SER A 256 1.52 7.54 -3.03
N LEU A 257 2.76 7.96 -3.32
CA LEU A 257 3.95 7.11 -3.20
C LEU A 257 4.20 6.62 -1.77
N LEU A 258 4.16 7.51 -0.78
CA LEU A 258 4.32 7.15 0.63
C LEU A 258 3.24 6.17 1.08
N THR A 259 2.00 6.41 0.66
CA THR A 259 0.84 5.57 1.00
C THR A 259 1.00 4.16 0.42
N THR A 260 1.29 4.05 -0.87
CA THR A 260 1.52 2.76 -1.55
C THR A 260 2.73 2.02 -0.99
N TYR A 261 3.84 2.72 -0.75
CA TYR A 261 5.05 2.12 -0.19
C TYR A 261 4.78 1.50 1.19
N MET A 262 4.19 2.28 2.10
CA MET A 262 3.92 1.83 3.47
C MET A 262 2.88 0.72 3.50
N GLN A 263 1.85 0.78 2.64
CA GLN A 263 0.89 -0.31 2.48
C GLN A 263 1.59 -1.60 2.09
N LYS A 264 2.47 -1.57 1.08
CA LYS A 264 3.19 -2.75 0.60
C LYS A 264 4.11 -3.35 1.66
N GLU A 265 4.89 -2.51 2.35
CA GLU A 265 5.85 -2.98 3.36
C GLU A 265 5.16 -3.53 4.61
N LEU A 266 4.01 -2.98 5.01
CA LEU A 266 3.29 -3.40 6.22
C LEU A 266 2.21 -4.44 5.97
N GLN A 267 1.86 -4.71 4.71
CA GLN A 267 0.86 -5.71 4.36
C GLN A 267 1.06 -7.05 5.09
N PRO A 268 2.27 -7.63 5.21
CA PRO A 268 2.45 -8.90 5.92
C PRO A 268 2.09 -8.80 7.40
N ALA A 269 2.53 -7.74 8.08
CA ALA A 269 2.28 -7.53 9.50
C ALA A 269 0.80 -7.23 9.79
N ILE A 270 0.16 -6.45 8.93
CA ILE A 270 -1.28 -6.14 9.00
C ILE A 270 -2.10 -7.42 8.80
N LYS A 271 -1.79 -8.20 7.76
CA LYS A 271 -2.45 -9.49 7.46
C LYS A 271 -2.33 -10.46 8.64
N GLU A 272 -1.11 -10.65 9.14
CA GLU A 272 -0.85 -11.53 10.28
C GLU A 272 -1.63 -11.08 11.53
N THR A 273 -1.67 -9.77 11.76
CA THR A 273 -2.37 -9.21 12.91
C THR A 273 -3.86 -9.43 12.85
N LEU A 274 -4.46 -9.25 11.66
CA LEU A 274 -5.86 -9.56 11.42
C LEU A 274 -6.13 -11.07 11.62
N MET A 275 -5.31 -11.94 11.02
CA MET A 275 -5.45 -13.40 11.15
C MET A 275 -5.46 -13.86 12.60
N ARG A 276 -4.50 -13.40 13.41
CA ARG A 276 -4.43 -13.81 14.82
C ARG A 276 -5.60 -13.26 15.64
N ASN A 277 -6.08 -12.05 15.34
CA ASN A 277 -7.26 -11.48 16.01
C ASN A 277 -8.56 -12.21 15.64
N MET A 278 -8.60 -12.86 14.47
CA MET A 278 -9.66 -13.78 14.06
C MET A 278 -9.48 -15.21 14.62
N GLY A 279 -8.39 -15.49 15.34
CA GLY A 279 -8.12 -16.80 15.94
C GLY A 279 -7.29 -17.77 15.08
N TYR A 280 -6.79 -17.35 13.92
CA TYR A 280 -5.92 -18.19 13.10
C TYR A 280 -4.50 -18.27 13.68
N THR A 281 -3.91 -19.47 13.63
CA THR A 281 -2.49 -19.68 13.91
C THR A 281 -1.68 -19.46 12.64
N VAL A 282 -0.58 -18.72 12.76
CA VAL A 282 0.33 -18.45 11.64
C VAL A 282 1.53 -19.36 11.80
N SER A 283 1.66 -20.33 10.89
CA SER A 283 2.83 -21.20 10.79
C SER A 283 3.79 -20.63 9.77
N TYR A 284 5.04 -20.42 10.18
CA TYR A 284 6.15 -20.14 9.27
C TYR A 284 6.86 -21.49 9.10
N GLY A 285 6.56 -22.18 8.00
CA GLY A 285 7.18 -23.45 7.66
C GLY A 285 8.69 -23.36 7.54
#